data_AF-A0A7R9VDQ3-F1
#
_entry.id   AF-A0A7R9VDQ3-F1
#
_cell.length_a   1.000
_cell.length_b   1.000
_cell.length_c   1.000
_cell.angle_alpha   90.00
_cell.angle_beta   90.00
_cell.angle_gamma   90.00
#
_symmetry.space_group_name_H-M   'P 1'
#
loop_
_entity.id
_entity.type
_entity.pdbx_description
1 polymer ?
#
loop_
_entity_poly.entity_id
_entity_poly.type
_entity_poly.pdbx_seq_one_letter_code
_entity_poly.pdbx_strand_id
1 'polypeptide(L)'
;NLLSYERTGWLEDQPALITDRTEVRPAGELGPIILCLDTSGSMQGARETVAKALALECLRGAHRQRRACFIYAFSGTDDVQELELQVDVESLDKLLDFLSRSFMGGTDVDAPLKRSLERLQRDEW
;
A
#
# COMPACT_ATOMS: atom_id res chain seq x y z
N ASN A 1 0.94 -0.71 -26.19
CA ASN A 1 1.15 -2.15 -25.93
C ASN A 1 1.03 -2.37 -24.43
N LEU A 2 -0.18 -2.70 -23.97
CA LEU A 2 -0.47 -2.98 -22.56
C LEU A 2 -0.06 -4.45 -22.32
N LEU A 3 0.89 -4.70 -21.42
CA LEU A 3 1.34 -6.05 -21.09
C LEU A 3 0.24 -6.76 -20.30
N SER A 4 -0.38 -7.79 -20.90
CA SER A 4 -1.27 -8.71 -20.23
C SER A 4 -0.48 -9.58 -19.26
N TYR A 5 -0.87 -9.56 -17.98
CA TYR A 5 -0.35 -10.47 -16.96
C TYR A 5 -0.85 -11.89 -17.26
N GLU A 6 0.04 -12.80 -17.63
CA GLU A 6 -0.28 -14.23 -17.71
C GLU A 6 -0.15 -14.87 -16.32
N ARG A 7 -1.26 -15.37 -15.81
CA ARG A 7 -1.33 -16.05 -14.50
C ARG A 7 -0.71 -17.44 -14.60
N THR A 8 0.59 -17.57 -14.35
CA THR A 8 1.27 -18.87 -14.19
C THR A 8 1.40 -19.22 -12.72
N GLY A 9 0.49 -20.05 -12.21
CA GLY A 9 0.58 -20.63 -10.88
C GLY A 9 -0.68 -21.41 -10.54
N TRP A 10 -0.54 -22.72 -10.35
CA TRP A 10 -1.57 -23.58 -9.79
C TRP A 10 -1.64 -23.33 -8.28
N LEU A 11 -2.27 -22.23 -7.87
CA LEU A 11 -2.82 -22.15 -6.53
C LEU A 11 -4.03 -23.07 -6.53
N GLU A 12 -4.01 -24.12 -5.73
CA GLU A 12 -5.17 -24.95 -5.47
C GLU A 12 -6.35 -24.02 -5.15
N ASP A 13 -7.45 -24.25 -5.86
CA ASP A 13 -8.66 -23.43 -5.89
C ASP A 13 -9.36 -23.53 -4.53
N GLN A 14 -8.76 -22.96 -3.47
CA GLN A 14 -9.48 -22.70 -2.25
C GLN A 14 -10.51 -21.64 -2.59
N PRO A 15 -11.82 -21.98 -2.59
CA PRO A 15 -12.83 -20.98 -2.86
C PRO A 15 -12.64 -19.86 -1.84
N ALA A 16 -12.58 -18.62 -2.32
CA ALA A 16 -12.61 -17.46 -1.45
C ALA A 16 -13.75 -17.66 -0.45
N LEU A 17 -13.42 -17.67 0.85
CA LEU A 17 -14.44 -17.71 1.89
C LEU A 17 -15.29 -16.47 1.71
N ILE A 18 -16.48 -16.64 1.15
CA ILE A 18 -17.49 -15.58 1.08
C ILE A 18 -17.89 -15.34 2.52
N THR A 19 -17.38 -14.27 3.11
CA THR A 19 -17.83 -13.82 4.41
C THR A 19 -19.19 -13.16 4.21
N ASP A 20 -20.25 -13.78 4.73
CA ASP A 20 -21.65 -13.34 4.59
C ASP A 20 -21.97 -12.02 5.32
N ARG A 21 -20.94 -11.29 5.79
CA ARG A 21 -21.11 -9.99 6.41
C ARG A 21 -21.29 -8.93 5.33
N THR A 22 -22.54 -8.68 4.98
CA THR A 22 -22.92 -7.40 4.38
C THR A 22 -22.80 -6.33 5.45
N GLU A 23 -21.62 -5.75 5.60
CA GLU A 23 -21.40 -4.63 6.49
C GLU A 23 -22.11 -3.40 5.88
N VAL A 24 -23.23 -3.00 6.48
CA VAL A 24 -23.90 -1.74 6.15
C VAL A 24 -23.02 -0.62 6.68
N ARG A 25 -22.01 -0.23 5.89
CA ARG A 25 -21.25 0.99 6.17
C ARG A 25 -22.19 2.17 5.95
N PRO A 26 -22.28 3.13 6.87
CA PRO A 26 -22.97 4.38 6.60
C PRO A 26 -22.49 4.91 5.24
N ALA A 27 -23.41 5.33 4.38
CA ALA A 27 -23.06 5.99 3.14
C ALA A 27 -22.39 7.34 3.50
N GLY A 28 -21.09 7.33 3.82
CA GLY A 28 -20.42 8.51 4.37
C GLY A 28 -18.94 8.35 4.65
N GLU A 29 -18.48 7.21 5.18
CA GLU A 29 -17.08 7.07 5.64
C GLU A 29 -16.27 6.21 4.68
N LEU A 30 -15.48 6.90 3.85
CA LEU A 30 -14.40 6.26 3.09
C LEU A 30 -13.28 5.98 4.10
N GLY A 31 -13.11 4.72 4.52
CA GLY A 31 -12.05 4.29 5.45
C GLY A 31 -10.63 4.64 4.96
N PRO A 32 -9.53 4.14 5.52
CA PRO A 32 -8.20 4.58 5.11
C PRO A 32 -7.81 4.00 3.74
N ILE A 33 -6.90 4.66 3.03
CA ILE A 33 -6.10 4.02 1.99
C ILE A 33 -4.86 3.45 2.67
N ILE A 34 -4.62 2.15 2.51
CA ILE A 34 -3.41 1.49 3.03
C ILE A 34 -2.68 0.85 1.85
N LEU A 35 -1.45 1.31 1.58
CA LEU A 35 -0.62 0.86 0.46
C LEU A 35 0.58 0.07 1.00
N CYS A 36 0.55 -1.26 0.86
CA CYS A 36 1.75 -2.09 1.04
C CYS A 36 2.55 -2.10 -0.26
N LEU A 37 3.75 -1.54 -0.25
CA LEU A 37 4.55 -1.29 -1.45
C LEU A 37 5.87 -2.04 -1.39
N ASP A 38 6.06 -2.99 -2.31
CA ASP A 38 7.31 -3.73 -2.47
C ASP A 38 8.41 -2.79 -2.99
N THR A 39 9.49 -2.67 -2.23
CA THR A 39 10.71 -1.91 -2.56
C THR A 39 11.92 -2.82 -2.77
N SER A 40 11.71 -4.11 -3.00
CA SER A 40 12.75 -5.09 -3.31
C SER A 40 13.56 -4.72 -4.54
N GLY A 41 14.75 -5.32 -4.69
CA GLY A 41 15.60 -5.12 -5.86
C GLY A 41 14.93 -5.51 -7.18
N SER A 42 13.93 -6.41 -7.14
CA SER A 42 13.16 -6.74 -8.34
C SER A 42 12.41 -5.52 -8.88
N MET A 43 11.96 -4.62 -8.01
CA MET A 43 11.17 -3.46 -8.39
C MET A 43 11.99 -2.35 -9.07
N GLN A 44 13.31 -2.47 -9.19
CA GLN A 44 14.15 -1.44 -9.82
C GLN A 44 13.72 -1.06 -11.26
N GLY A 45 13.97 0.19 -11.63
CA GLY A 45 13.73 0.72 -12.97
C GLY A 45 12.28 1.15 -13.20
N ALA A 46 11.63 0.60 -14.23
CA ALA A 46 10.29 1.02 -14.60
C ALA A 46 9.24 0.72 -13.52
N ARG A 47 9.38 -0.40 -12.80
CA ARG A 47 8.47 -0.79 -11.71
C ARG A 47 8.54 0.19 -10.54
N GLU A 48 9.74 0.63 -10.18
CA GLU A 48 9.99 1.64 -9.15
C GLU A 48 9.32 2.96 -9.52
N THR A 49 9.45 3.39 -10.77
CA THR A 49 8.81 4.62 -11.26
C THR A 49 7.29 4.55 -11.14
N VAL A 50 6.69 3.42 -11.55
CA VAL A 50 5.24 3.21 -11.45
C VAL A 50 4.78 3.16 -9.99
N ALA A 51 5.51 2.46 -9.12
CA ALA A 51 5.20 2.35 -7.70
C ALA A 51 5.26 3.71 -6.99
N LYS A 52 6.27 4.53 -7.30
CA LYS A 52 6.40 5.90 -6.80
C LYS A 52 5.26 6.80 -7.28
N ALA A 53 4.87 6.70 -8.55
CA ALA A 53 3.72 7.42 -9.08
C ALA A 53 2.41 6.99 -8.39
N LEU A 54 2.25 5.69 -8.11
CA LEU A 54 1.10 5.16 -7.37
C LEU A 54 1.04 5.72 -5.95
N ALA A 55 2.16 5.73 -5.22
CA ALA A 55 2.25 6.34 -3.89
C ALA A 55 1.77 7.81 -3.89
N LEU A 56 2.24 8.61 -4.86
CA LEU A 56 1.84 10.00 -5.01
C LEU A 56 0.34 10.16 -5.33
N GLU A 57 -0.20 9.32 -6.21
CA GLU A 57 -1.61 9.41 -6.58
C GLU A 57 -2.55 8.86 -5.49
N CYS A 58 -2.09 7.91 -4.66
CA CYS A 58 -2.79 7.50 -3.45
C CYS A 58 -2.93 8.69 -2.48
N LEU A 59 -1.87 9.46 -2.24
CA LEU A 59 -1.95 10.66 -1.40
C LEU A 59 -2.92 11.70 -1.99
N ARG A 60 -2.80 12.00 -3.29
CA ARG A 60 -3.69 12.96 -3.97
C ARG A 60 -5.16 12.49 -3.95
N GLY A 61 -5.39 11.19 -4.12
CA GLY A 61 -6.70 10.54 -4.01
C GLY A 61 -7.29 10.65 -2.61
N ALA A 62 -6.49 10.29 -1.60
CA ALA A 62 -6.86 10.36 -0.19
C ALA A 62 -7.24 11.78 0.23
N HIS A 63 -6.44 12.78 -0.17
CA HIS A 63 -6.73 14.19 0.08
C HIS A 63 -8.07 14.63 -0.55
N ARG A 64 -8.29 14.33 -1.83
CA ARG A 64 -9.53 14.68 -2.53
C ARG A 64 -10.76 14.05 -1.88
N GLN A 65 -10.60 12.85 -1.34
CA GLN A 65 -11.66 12.08 -0.70
C GLN A 65 -11.79 12.36 0.80
N ARG A 66 -10.89 13.16 1.39
CA ARG A 66 -10.81 13.44 2.84
C ARG A 66 -10.76 12.15 3.68
N ARG A 67 -9.87 11.24 3.30
CA ARG A 67 -9.61 9.97 4.01
C ARG A 67 -8.13 9.84 4.34
N ALA A 68 -7.79 9.10 5.40
CA ALA A 68 -6.40 8.84 5.78
C ALA A 68 -5.65 8.03 4.70
N CYS A 69 -4.33 8.20 4.63
CA CYS A 69 -3.45 7.48 3.72
C CYS A 69 -2.20 6.97 4.43
N PHE A 70 -1.93 5.68 4.30
CA PHE A 70 -0.77 5.02 4.89
C PHE A 70 0.00 4.27 3.81
N ILE A 71 1.32 4.37 3.85
CA ILE A 71 2.22 3.58 3.02
C ILE A 71 3.10 2.73 3.94
N TYR A 72 3.09 1.42 3.70
CA TYR A 72 4.01 0.46 4.28
C TYR A 72 4.94 0.00 3.16
N ALA A 73 6.06 0.69 2.99
CA ALA A 73 7.08 0.33 2.01
C ALA A 73 7.98 -0.74 2.60
N PHE A 74 8.11 -1.90 1.94
CA PHE A 74 8.78 -3.06 2.49
C PHE A 74 9.80 -3.66 1.51
N SER A 75 10.96 -4.07 2.04
CA SER A 75 11.95 -4.87 1.31
C SER A 75 12.18 -6.21 2.01
N GLY A 76 13.39 -6.56 2.41
CA GLY A 76 13.72 -7.79 3.14
C GLY A 76 13.23 -7.80 4.58
N THR A 77 13.63 -8.84 5.32
CA THR A 77 13.19 -9.08 6.69
C THR A 77 13.38 -7.86 7.60
N ASP A 78 12.32 -7.49 8.31
CA ASP A 78 12.22 -6.34 9.20
C ASP A 78 12.42 -4.95 8.56
N ASP A 79 12.58 -4.85 7.23
CA ASP A 79 12.69 -3.58 6.51
C ASP A 79 11.31 -3.11 6.06
N VAL A 80 10.61 -2.43 6.98
CA VAL A 80 9.31 -1.79 6.71
C VAL A 80 9.36 -0.33 7.13
N GLN A 81 9.33 0.56 6.14
CA GLN A 81 9.15 1.99 6.34
C GLN A 81 7.66 2.32 6.35
N GLU A 82 7.21 2.99 7.42
CA GLU A 82 5.84 3.49 7.55
C GLU A 82 5.77 4.97 7.24
N LEU A 83 4.84 5.36 6.37
CA LEU A 83 4.50 6.74 6.11
C LEU A 83 3.01 6.94 6.38
N GLU A 84 2.71 7.73 7.39
CA GLU A 84 1.39 8.32 7.58
C GLU A 84 1.36 9.66 6.86
N LEU A 85 0.50 9.78 5.85
CA LEU A 85 0.49 10.91 4.94
C LEU A 85 -0.77 11.75 5.13
N GLN A 86 -0.57 12.96 5.62
CA GLN A 86 -1.56 14.02 5.71
C GLN A 86 -1.21 15.15 4.72
N VAL A 87 -2.08 16.14 4.56
CA VAL A 87 -1.78 17.32 3.72
C VAL A 87 -1.14 18.40 4.57
N ASP A 88 0.08 18.11 4.98
CA ASP A 88 0.98 19.02 5.67
C ASP A 88 2.41 18.89 5.12
N VAL A 89 3.27 19.83 5.51
CA VAL A 89 4.65 19.92 5.02
C VAL A 89 5.46 18.71 5.46
N GLU A 90 5.28 18.23 6.69
CA GLU A 90 6.04 17.11 7.23
C GLU A 90 5.75 15.80 6.46
N SER A 91 4.49 15.55 6.15
CA SER A 91 4.05 14.40 5.35
C SER A 91 4.57 14.48 3.92
N LEU A 92 4.61 15.69 3.34
CA LEU A 92 5.19 15.90 2.02
C LEU A 92 6.70 15.64 2.02
N ASP A 93 7.44 16.09 3.03
CA ASP A 93 8.87 15.84 3.16
C ASP A 93 9.16 14.34 3.29
N LYS A 94 8.41 13.63 4.14
CA LYS A 94 8.49 12.15 4.27
C LYS A 94 8.25 11.46 2.92
N LEU A 95 7.26 11.94 2.16
CA LEU A 95 6.97 11.40 0.83
C LEU A 95 8.13 11.68 -0.14
N LEU A 96 8.66 12.90 -0.19
CA LEU A 96 9.78 13.26 -1.06
C LEU A 96 11.03 12.43 -0.72
N ASP A 97 11.31 12.24 0.56
CA ASP A 97 12.37 11.35 1.03
C ASP A 97 12.16 9.93 0.50
N PHE A 98 10.94 9.38 0.60
CA PHE A 98 10.63 8.06 0.02
C PHE A 98 10.81 8.04 -1.50
N LEU A 99 10.30 9.05 -2.22
CA LEU A 99 10.37 9.13 -3.67
C LEU A 99 11.81 9.26 -4.20
N SER A 100 12.74 9.77 -3.38
CA SER A 100 14.15 9.92 -3.74
C SER A 100 14.98 8.63 -3.60
N ARG A 101 14.50 7.64 -2.84
CA ARG A 101 15.22 6.39 -2.56
C ARG A 101 15.11 5.40 -3.72
N SER A 102 16.17 4.65 -4.00
CA SER A 102 16.11 3.51 -4.94
C SER A 102 15.59 2.26 -4.24
N PHE A 103 14.91 1.40 -5.00
CA PHE A 103 14.34 0.16 -4.45
C PHE A 103 15.40 -0.94 -4.49
N MET A 104 15.76 -1.50 -3.33
CA MET A 104 16.82 -2.50 -3.18
C MET A 104 16.45 -3.48 -2.08
N GLY A 105 17.07 -4.66 -2.09
CA GLY A 105 16.92 -5.64 -1.02
C GLY A 105 16.07 -6.86 -1.40
N GLY A 106 15.68 -7.62 -0.37
CA GLY A 106 14.84 -8.81 -0.48
C GLY A 106 13.35 -8.47 -0.44
N THR A 107 12.53 -9.43 -0.05
CA THR A 107 11.07 -9.26 0.06
C THR A 107 10.56 -9.99 1.30
N ASP A 108 9.82 -9.27 2.15
CA ASP A 108 9.09 -9.77 3.31
C ASP A 108 7.75 -9.04 3.40
N VAL A 109 6.69 -9.75 3.04
CA VAL A 109 5.33 -9.22 2.95
C VAL A 109 4.52 -9.39 4.25
N ASP A 110 5.01 -10.22 5.18
CA ASP A 110 4.23 -10.59 6.36
C ASP A 110 4.11 -9.41 7.32
N ALA A 111 5.24 -8.72 7.57
CA ALA A 111 5.29 -7.54 8.42
C ALA A 111 4.35 -6.40 7.96
N PRO A 112 4.40 -5.90 6.70
CA PRO A 112 3.52 -4.81 6.27
C PRO A 112 2.03 -5.19 6.27
N LEU A 113 1.68 -6.43 5.94
CA LEU A 113 0.28 -6.90 5.99
C LEU A 113 -0.23 -6.98 7.43
N LYS A 114 0.56 -7.53 8.35
CA LYS A 114 0.20 -7.59 9.76
C LYS A 114 -0.05 -6.18 10.33
N ARG A 115 0.87 -5.24 10.07
CA ARG A 115 0.73 -3.85 10.51
C ARG A 115 -0.48 -3.15 9.90
N SER A 116 -0.80 -3.45 8.63
CA SER A 116 -1.99 -2.93 7.95
C SER A 116 -3.29 -3.40 8.61
N LEU A 117 -3.36 -4.70 8.97
CA LEU A 117 -4.51 -5.26 9.68
C LEU A 117 -4.65 -4.69 11.09
N GLU A 118 -3.54 -4.55 11.82
CA GLU A 118 -3.53 -3.91 13.13
C GLU A 118 -4.00 -2.46 13.06
N ARG A 119 -3.59 -1.69 12.04
CA ARG A 119 -4.06 -0.32 11.81
C ARG A 119 -5.57 -0.29 11.56
N LEU A 120 -6.06 -1.17 10.69
CA LEU A 120 -7.48 -1.25 10.35
C LEU A 120 -8.35 -1.56 11.59
N GLN A 121 -7.81 -2.25 12.59
CA GLN A 121 -8.52 -2.59 13.83
C GLN A 121 -8.48 -1.49 14.90
N ARG A 122 -7.48 -0.60 14.88
CA ARG A 122 -7.31 0.44 15.90
C ARG A 122 -8.22 1.65 15.68
N ASP A 123 -8.45 1.97 14.42
CA ASP A 123 -9.13 3.17 14.02
C ASP A 123 -10.55 2.80 13.55
N GLU A 124 -11.57 3.23 14.31
CA GLU A 124 -12.98 3.18 13.86
C GLU A 124 -13.19 4.37 12.90
N TRP A 125 -12.95 4.12 11.60
CA TRP A 125 -13.05 5.10 10.52
C TRP A 125 -14.46 5.31 9.98
#